data_AF-R0CG05-F1
#
_entry.id   AF-R0CG05-F1
#
_cell.length_a   1.000
_cell.length_b   1.000
_cell.length_c   1.000
_cell.angle_alpha   90.00
_cell.angle_beta   90.00
_cell.angle_gamma   90.00
#
_symmetry.space_group_name_H-M   'P 1'
#
loop_
_entity.id
_entity.type
_entity.pdbx_description
1 polymer ?
#
loop_
_entity_poly.entity_id
_entity_poly.type
_entity_poly.pdbx_seq_one_letter_code
_entity_poly.pdbx_strand_id
1 'polypeptide(L)'
;MKNALTCTSLVLLVLLGACASHPQQQPVDSTSAAAAATAASADNGWQTLRANYMACVQRQADSGVPGTTQTKAVVASALDACEGDLRTMHDGFRDHLSASMSSSGARKAADRVTKDTRDKARVYLMGYVDHARYLAKSR
;
A
#
# COMPACT_ATOMS: atom_id res chain seq x y z
N MET A 1 0.05 29.73 42.17
CA MET A 1 0.62 31.10 42.18
C MET A 1 2.02 31.07 41.57
N LYS A 2 2.32 32.08 40.74
CA LYS A 2 3.61 32.47 40.13
C LYS A 2 3.99 31.85 38.77
N ASN A 3 3.91 32.73 37.77
CA ASN A 3 4.46 32.66 36.42
C ASN A 3 5.98 32.87 36.42
N ALA A 4 6.67 32.40 35.37
CA ALA A 4 7.84 33.09 34.81
C ALA A 4 8.04 32.72 33.32
N LEU A 5 7.88 33.72 32.44
CA LEU A 5 8.43 33.77 31.09
C LEU A 5 9.88 34.29 31.15
N THR A 6 10.73 33.86 30.21
CA THR A 6 11.82 34.60 29.49
C THR A 6 12.73 33.57 28.81
N CYS A 7 12.82 33.41 27.47
CA CYS A 7 13.36 34.27 26.41
C CYS A 7 14.91 34.42 26.40
N THR A 8 15.51 34.27 25.20
CA THR A 8 16.88 34.66 24.74
C THR A 8 18.08 33.89 25.34
N SER A 9 19.18 33.54 24.64
CA SER A 9 19.71 33.89 23.32
C SER A 9 20.96 33.02 23.00
N LEU A 10 21.28 32.89 21.70
CA LEU A 10 22.63 32.93 21.08
C LEU A 10 23.70 31.82 21.34
N VAL A 11 24.06 31.19 20.21
CA VAL A 11 25.44 30.92 19.72
C VAL A 11 26.14 29.64 20.19
N LEU A 12 26.36 28.72 19.24
CA LEU A 12 27.72 28.33 18.86
C LEU A 12 27.76 27.75 17.44
N LEU A 13 28.52 28.48 16.63
CA LEU A 13 29.02 28.15 15.30
C LEU A 13 30.00 26.95 15.35
N VAL A 14 30.29 26.46 14.14
CA VAL A 14 31.47 25.68 13.72
C VAL A 14 31.27 24.17 13.69
N LEU A 15 31.03 23.65 12.48
CA LEU A 15 31.94 22.69 11.83
C LEU A 15 31.66 22.64 10.33
N LEU A 16 32.39 23.47 9.58
CA LEU A 16 32.61 23.31 8.14
C LEU A 16 33.46 22.06 7.93
N GLY A 17 32.86 21.03 7.32
CA GLY A 17 33.55 19.92 6.67
C GLY A 17 33.25 19.98 5.18
N ALA A 18 34.29 20.18 4.38
CA ALA A 18 34.25 20.37 2.95
C ALA A 18 33.72 19.15 2.19
N CYS A 19 32.77 19.39 1.28
CA CYS A 19 32.73 18.79 -0.05
C CYS A 19 32.13 19.83 -0.99
N ALA A 20 33.00 20.71 -1.51
CA ALA A 20 32.69 21.46 -2.70
C ALA A 20 32.58 20.46 -3.85
N SER A 21 31.37 20.19 -4.30
CA SER A 21 31.12 19.59 -5.61
C SER A 21 29.91 20.31 -6.16
N HIS A 22 30.19 21.16 -7.16
CA HIS A 22 29.23 21.93 -7.92
C HIS A 22 28.02 21.05 -8.29
N PRO A 23 26.76 21.48 -8.06
CA PRO A 23 25.72 21.05 -8.95
C PRO A 23 25.92 21.86 -10.23
N GLN A 24 26.61 21.26 -11.21
CA GLN A 24 26.27 21.60 -12.59
C GLN A 24 24.76 21.40 -12.70
N GLN A 25 24.03 22.47 -12.99
CA GLN A 25 22.71 22.35 -13.61
C GLN A 25 22.95 21.70 -14.96
N GLN A 26 23.04 20.37 -14.98
CA GLN A 26 22.81 19.59 -16.18
C GLN A 26 21.39 19.92 -16.63
N PRO A 27 21.16 20.20 -17.92
CA PRO A 27 19.83 20.17 -18.46
C PRO A 27 19.24 18.81 -18.09
N VAL A 28 18.19 18.79 -17.28
CA VAL A 28 17.41 17.59 -17.06
C VAL A 28 16.83 17.24 -18.42
N ASP A 29 17.47 16.29 -19.10
CA ASP A 29 16.89 15.64 -20.27
C ASP A 29 15.47 15.25 -19.89
N SER A 30 14.50 15.68 -20.69
CA SER A 30 13.08 15.43 -20.41
C SER A 30 12.79 13.94 -20.24
N THR A 31 13.65 13.07 -20.79
CA THR A 31 13.68 11.61 -20.60
C THR A 31 14.06 11.19 -19.17
N SER A 32 15.00 11.86 -18.50
CA SER A 32 15.41 11.57 -17.12
C SER A 32 14.34 11.99 -16.11
N ALA A 33 13.73 13.16 -16.31
CA ALA A 33 12.61 13.62 -15.49
C ALA A 33 11.35 12.76 -15.70
N ALA A 34 11.08 12.32 -16.94
CA ALA A 34 10.01 11.38 -17.24
C ALA A 34 10.28 9.98 -16.67
N ALA A 35 11.52 9.49 -16.70
CA ALA A 35 11.90 8.22 -16.08
C ALA A 35 11.80 8.26 -14.54
N ALA A 36 12.21 9.37 -13.91
CA ALA A 36 12.05 9.59 -12.47
C ALA A 36 10.58 9.74 -12.07
N ALA A 37 9.76 10.42 -12.87
CA ALA A 37 8.31 10.53 -12.65
C ALA A 37 7.60 9.18 -12.87
N THR A 38 8.03 8.39 -13.85
CA THR A 38 7.53 7.03 -14.09
C THR A 38 7.90 6.11 -12.93
N ALA A 39 9.15 6.17 -12.44
CA ALA A 39 9.60 5.43 -11.26
C ALA A 39 8.82 5.84 -9.99
N ALA A 40 8.65 7.13 -9.71
CA ALA A 40 7.90 7.61 -8.56
C ALA A 40 6.39 7.28 -8.64
N SER A 41 5.81 7.24 -9.85
CA SER A 41 4.43 6.80 -10.08
C SER A 41 4.27 5.28 -9.93
N ALA A 42 5.29 4.50 -10.32
CA ALA A 42 5.35 3.06 -10.11
C ALA A 42 5.54 2.70 -8.62
N ASP A 43 6.30 3.50 -7.87
CA ASP A 43 6.58 3.30 -6.45
C ASP A 43 5.32 3.32 -5.56
N ASN A 44 4.26 4.03 -5.98
CA ASN A 44 2.97 4.09 -5.26
C ASN A 44 1.81 3.41 -6.02
N GLY A 45 1.97 3.12 -7.31
CA GLY A 45 0.90 2.58 -8.16
C GLY A 45 0.40 1.22 -7.68
N TRP A 46 1.31 0.30 -7.32
CA TRP A 46 0.91 -1.03 -6.88
C TRP A 46 0.20 -1.04 -5.51
N GLN A 47 0.50 -0.07 -4.63
CA GLN A 47 -0.22 0.09 -3.36
C GLN A 47 -1.67 0.51 -3.58
N THR A 48 -1.92 1.34 -4.60
CA THR A 48 -3.28 1.68 -5.02
C THR A 48 -4.03 0.44 -5.51
N LEU A 49 -3.38 -0.43 -6.30
CA LEU A 49 -3.96 -1.70 -6.74
C LEU A 49 -4.28 -2.63 -5.55
N ARG A 50 -3.43 -2.63 -4.53
CA ARG A 50 -3.68 -3.37 -3.29
C ARG A 50 -4.90 -2.83 -2.54
N ALA A 51 -5.04 -1.51 -2.44
CA ALA A 51 -6.21 -0.87 -1.84
C ALA A 51 -7.50 -1.20 -2.63
N ASN A 52 -7.43 -1.21 -3.97
CA ASN A 52 -8.55 -1.59 -4.83
C ASN A 52 -9.00 -3.03 -4.58
N TYR A 53 -8.06 -3.97 -4.49
CA TYR A 53 -8.36 -5.36 -4.11
C TYR A 53 -9.07 -5.43 -2.74
N MET A 54 -8.56 -4.72 -1.74
CA MET A 54 -9.18 -4.70 -0.39
C MET A 54 -10.60 -4.09 -0.42
N ALA A 55 -10.81 -3.04 -1.20
CA ALA A 55 -12.13 -2.43 -1.37
C ALA A 55 -13.11 -3.37 -2.10
N CYS A 56 -12.64 -4.10 -3.11
CA CYS A 56 -13.45 -5.11 -3.80
C CYS A 56 -13.90 -6.21 -2.83
N VAL A 57 -12.97 -6.83 -2.09
CA VAL A 57 -13.31 -7.97 -1.23
C VAL A 57 -14.22 -7.56 -0.07
N GLN A 58 -14.07 -6.34 0.46
CA GLN A 58 -14.98 -5.82 1.48
C GLN A 58 -16.38 -5.59 0.92
N ARG A 59 -16.51 -4.94 -0.25
CA ARG A 59 -17.81 -4.72 -0.92
C ARG A 59 -18.52 -6.03 -1.25
N GLN A 60 -17.76 -7.04 -1.69
CA GLN A 60 -18.33 -8.35 -1.98
C GLN A 60 -18.75 -9.08 -0.71
N ALA A 61 -17.98 -8.96 0.39
CA ALA A 61 -18.36 -9.50 1.68
C ALA A 61 -19.61 -8.82 2.26
N ASP A 62 -19.73 -7.49 2.12
CA ASP A 62 -20.91 -6.70 2.51
C ASP A 62 -22.19 -7.22 1.86
N SER A 63 -22.11 -7.54 0.57
CA SER A 63 -23.25 -8.09 -0.19
C SER A 63 -23.74 -9.43 0.37
N GLY A 64 -22.88 -10.18 1.09
CA GLY A 64 -23.23 -11.43 1.76
C GLY A 64 -23.65 -11.30 3.22
N VAL A 65 -23.55 -10.11 3.82
CA VAL A 65 -23.91 -9.88 5.24
C VAL A 65 -25.38 -10.18 5.54
N PRO A 66 -26.37 -9.72 4.74
CA PRO A 66 -27.79 -9.94 5.04
C PRO A 66 -28.26 -11.40 4.96
N GLY A 67 -27.47 -12.29 4.33
CA GLY A 67 -27.83 -13.69 4.14
C GLY A 67 -27.52 -14.60 5.35
N THR A 68 -28.01 -15.84 5.29
CA THR A 68 -27.75 -16.89 6.29
C THR A 68 -26.53 -17.76 5.97
N THR A 69 -25.89 -17.54 4.82
CA THR A 69 -24.69 -18.25 4.39
C THR A 69 -23.59 -18.17 5.45
N GLN A 70 -22.91 -19.28 5.73
CA GLN A 70 -21.84 -19.28 6.73
C GLN A 70 -20.77 -18.23 6.40
N THR A 71 -20.25 -17.54 7.42
CA THR A 71 -19.25 -16.47 7.27
C THR A 71 -18.07 -16.91 6.40
N LYS A 72 -17.51 -18.10 6.65
CA LYS A 72 -16.43 -18.68 5.84
C LYS A 72 -16.75 -18.75 4.35
N ALA A 73 -17.98 -19.10 3.98
CA ALA A 73 -18.41 -19.20 2.59
C ALA A 73 -18.61 -17.81 1.95
N VAL A 74 -19.12 -16.83 2.70
CA VAL A 74 -19.17 -15.42 2.25
C VAL A 74 -17.76 -14.90 1.98
N VAL A 75 -16.82 -15.13 2.91
CA VAL A 75 -15.42 -14.71 2.76
C VAL A 75 -14.76 -15.39 1.57
N ALA A 76 -14.94 -16.70 1.40
CA ALA A 76 -14.38 -17.42 0.24
C ALA A 76 -14.89 -16.85 -1.08
N SER A 77 -16.22 -16.67 -1.21
CA SER A 77 -16.83 -16.07 -2.40
C SER A 77 -16.33 -14.65 -2.67
N ALA A 78 -16.12 -13.84 -1.62
CA ALA A 78 -15.59 -12.49 -1.76
C ALA A 78 -14.15 -12.47 -2.30
N LEU A 79 -13.29 -13.34 -1.78
CA LEU A 79 -11.90 -13.48 -2.25
C LEU A 79 -11.81 -13.99 -3.68
N ASP A 80 -12.74 -14.85 -4.10
CA ASP A 80 -12.76 -15.42 -5.46
C ASP A 80 -13.29 -14.42 -6.48
N ALA A 81 -14.34 -13.67 -6.15
CA ALA A 81 -14.88 -12.63 -7.02
C ALA A 81 -13.87 -11.52 -7.35
N CYS A 82 -12.94 -11.24 -6.44
CA CYS A 82 -11.92 -10.19 -6.59
C CYS A 82 -10.55 -10.72 -7.05
N GLU A 83 -10.47 -11.94 -7.58
CA GLU A 83 -9.22 -12.52 -8.10
C GLU A 83 -8.60 -11.67 -9.23
N GLY A 84 -9.43 -11.00 -10.04
CA GLY A 84 -8.96 -10.07 -11.08
C GLY A 84 -8.14 -8.91 -10.53
N ASP A 85 -8.62 -8.26 -9.47
CA ASP A 85 -7.92 -7.15 -8.82
C ASP A 85 -6.65 -7.63 -8.13
N LEU A 86 -6.68 -8.84 -7.54
CA LEU A 86 -5.51 -9.46 -6.93
C LEU A 86 -4.40 -9.74 -7.95
N ARG A 87 -4.76 -10.24 -9.14
CA ARG A 87 -3.82 -10.44 -10.26
C ARG A 87 -3.27 -9.11 -10.78
N THR A 88 -4.12 -8.09 -10.90
CA THR A 88 -3.67 -6.75 -11.32
C THR A 88 -2.66 -6.18 -10.32
N MET A 89 -2.91 -6.34 -9.02
CA MET A 89 -1.95 -5.97 -7.96
C MET A 89 -0.63 -6.76 -8.07
N HIS A 90 -0.71 -8.08 -8.29
CA HIS A 90 0.46 -8.94 -8.48
C HIS A 90 1.35 -8.42 -9.62
N ASP A 91 0.76 -8.17 -10.78
CA ASP A 91 1.48 -7.74 -11.97
C ASP A 91 2.06 -6.33 -11.79
N GLY A 92 1.28 -5.40 -11.22
CA GLY A 92 1.77 -4.05 -10.92
C GLY A 92 2.95 -4.05 -9.95
N PHE A 93 2.94 -4.91 -8.92
CA PHE A 93 4.07 -5.02 -8.00
C PHE A 93 5.28 -5.70 -8.64
N ARG A 94 5.07 -6.75 -9.45
CA ARG A 94 6.15 -7.38 -10.22
C ARG A 94 6.82 -6.37 -11.15
N ASP A 95 6.04 -5.55 -11.84
CA ASP A 95 6.54 -4.57 -12.79
C ASP A 95 7.29 -3.44 -12.06
N HIS A 96 6.81 -3.00 -10.88
CA HIS A 96 7.55 -2.09 -10.00
C HIS A 96 8.93 -2.64 -9.60
N LEU A 97 9.04 -3.95 -9.32
CA LEU A 97 10.32 -4.58 -8.98
C LEU A 97 11.22 -4.85 -10.19
N SER A 98 10.69 -4.82 -11.42
CA SER A 98 11.44 -5.22 -12.62
C SER A 98 12.64 -4.32 -12.92
N ALA A 99 12.64 -3.08 -12.42
CA ALA A 99 13.73 -2.12 -12.56
C ALA A 99 14.90 -2.38 -11.59
N SER A 100 14.67 -3.08 -10.47
CA SER A 100 15.63 -3.23 -9.38
C SER A 100 15.97 -4.68 -9.03
N MET A 101 15.24 -5.66 -9.60
CA MET A 101 15.41 -7.09 -9.31
C MET A 101 15.46 -7.92 -10.58
N SER A 102 16.10 -9.10 -10.49
CA SER A 102 16.01 -10.10 -11.55
C SER A 102 14.55 -10.54 -11.77
N SER A 103 14.22 -10.95 -13.00
CA SER A 103 12.87 -11.43 -13.34
C SER A 103 12.37 -12.55 -12.41
N SER A 104 13.25 -13.49 -12.04
CA SER A 104 12.90 -14.57 -11.11
C SER A 104 12.72 -14.07 -9.67
N GLY A 105 13.49 -13.06 -9.25
CA GLY A 105 13.35 -12.40 -7.96
C GLY A 105 12.04 -11.63 -7.84
N ALA A 106 11.72 -10.81 -8.85
CA ALA A 106 10.49 -10.03 -8.92
C ALA A 106 9.24 -10.92 -8.88
N ARG A 107 9.22 -12.03 -9.65
CA ARG A 107 8.13 -13.02 -9.61
C ARG A 107 7.93 -13.61 -8.22
N LYS A 108 9.00 -14.12 -7.60
CA LYS A 108 8.91 -14.70 -6.25
C LYS A 108 8.44 -13.69 -5.19
N ALA A 109 8.87 -12.43 -5.30
CA ALA A 109 8.42 -11.37 -4.41
C ALA A 109 6.94 -11.06 -4.61
N ALA A 110 6.48 -10.98 -5.86
CA ALA A 110 5.08 -10.76 -6.20
C ALA A 110 4.17 -11.91 -5.75
N ASP A 111 4.58 -13.16 -5.93
CA ASP A 111 3.87 -14.33 -5.40
C ASP A 111 3.67 -14.23 -3.88
N ARG A 112 4.73 -13.87 -3.14
CA ARG A 112 4.67 -13.73 -1.68
C ARG A 112 3.74 -12.61 -1.23
N VAL A 113 3.85 -11.42 -1.83
CA VAL A 113 3.00 -10.26 -1.47
C VAL A 113 1.54 -10.52 -1.81
N THR A 114 1.28 -11.21 -2.91
CA THR A 114 -0.07 -11.61 -3.34
C THR A 114 -0.69 -12.60 -2.36
N LYS A 115 0.06 -13.62 -1.96
CA LYS A 115 -0.37 -14.59 -0.95
C LYS A 115 -0.64 -13.91 0.41
N ASP A 116 0.29 -13.11 0.90
CA ASP A 116 0.15 -12.35 2.16
C ASP A 116 -1.08 -11.44 2.13
N THR A 117 -1.31 -10.74 1.01
CA THR A 117 -2.47 -9.87 0.85
C THR A 117 -3.78 -10.65 0.86
N ARG A 118 -3.85 -11.79 0.16
CA ARG A 118 -5.04 -12.65 0.17
C ARG A 118 -5.30 -13.25 1.56
N ASP A 119 -4.26 -13.69 2.25
CA ASP A 119 -4.38 -14.27 3.60
C ASP A 119 -4.82 -13.20 4.63
N LYS A 120 -4.26 -11.98 4.57
CA LYS A 120 -4.71 -10.86 5.41
C LYS A 120 -6.15 -10.46 5.14
N ALA A 121 -6.55 -10.40 3.87
CA ALA A 121 -7.94 -10.15 3.50
C ALA A 121 -8.87 -11.22 4.08
N ARG A 122 -8.50 -12.50 4.01
CA ARG A 122 -9.28 -13.58 4.60
C ARG A 122 -9.47 -13.40 6.10
N VAL A 123 -8.40 -13.14 6.85
CA VAL A 123 -8.46 -12.97 8.31
C VAL A 123 -9.31 -11.75 8.68
N TYR A 124 -9.08 -10.62 8.01
CA TYR A 124 -9.86 -9.41 8.21
C TYR A 124 -11.36 -9.65 7.97
N LEU A 125 -11.71 -10.29 6.85
CA LEU A 125 -13.11 -10.47 6.46
C LEU A 125 -13.88 -11.43 7.36
N MET A 126 -13.22 -12.41 7.98
CA MET A 126 -13.88 -13.29 8.96
C MET A 126 -14.45 -12.47 10.12
N GLY A 127 -13.64 -11.62 10.76
CA GLY A 127 -14.10 -10.76 11.84
C GLY A 127 -15.07 -9.68 11.36
N TYR A 128 -14.82 -9.12 10.17
CA TYR A 128 -15.68 -8.10 9.58
C TYR A 128 -17.13 -8.58 9.38
N VAL A 129 -17.32 -9.73 8.72
CA VAL A 129 -18.65 -10.25 8.39
C VAL A 129 -19.42 -10.61 9.66
N ASP A 130 -18.76 -11.25 10.64
CA ASP A 130 -19.41 -11.60 11.91
C ASP A 130 -19.86 -10.34 12.67
N HIS A 131 -19.00 -9.32 12.73
CA HIS A 131 -19.32 -8.04 13.37
C HIS A 131 -20.45 -7.30 12.62
N ALA A 132 -20.40 -7.23 11.30
CA ALA A 132 -21.44 -6.59 10.49
C ALA A 132 -22.81 -7.26 10.69
N ARG A 133 -22.84 -8.60 10.77
CA ARG A 133 -24.06 -9.37 11.07
C ARG A 133 -24.58 -9.13 12.47
N TYR A 134 -23.69 -9.05 13.45
CA TYR A 134 -24.06 -8.71 14.82
C TYR A 134 -24.73 -7.32 14.88
N LEU A 135 -24.14 -6.32 14.23
CA LEU A 135 -24.71 -4.97 14.16
C LEU A 135 -26.06 -4.96 13.43
N ALA A 136 -26.21 -5.72 12.34
CA ALA A 136 -27.45 -5.79 11.59
C ALA A 136 -28.61 -6.41 12.39
N LYS A 137 -28.32 -7.35 13.30
CA LYS A 137 -29.32 -7.97 14.20
C LYS A 137 -29.62 -7.13 15.45
N SER A 138 -28.72 -6.20 15.79
CA SER A 138 -28.84 -5.36 16.98
C SER A 138 -29.53 -4.02 16.70
N ARG A 139 -29.96 -3.81 15.45
CA ARG A 139 -30.79 -2.67 15.03
C ARG A 139 -32.24 -3.11 14.94
#